data_AF-A0A9D6PQM9-F1
#
_entry.id   AF-A0A9D6PQM9-F1
#
_cell.length_a   1.000
_cell.length_b   1.000
_cell.length_c   1.000
_cell.angle_alpha   90.00
_cell.angle_beta   90.00
_cell.angle_gamma   90.00
#
_symmetry.space_group_name_H-M   'P 1'
#
loop_
_entity.id
_entity.type
_entity.pdbx_description
1 polymer ?
#
loop_
_entity_poly.entity_id
_entity_poly.type
_entity_poly.pdbx_seq_one_letter_code
_entity_poly.pdbx_strand_id
1 'polypeptide(L)'
;MRWQVGLSGVISGLEKNAFAGVEYSLVRAVGTCLALAMLGVVPFLGAALGPARGLWAAAGLAAIGIQAAHARQARLPAWPALFHPLAVAVLIYAIARSTFLTLRRGGVEWRGTSYPLAALRRRPRSSGTSP
;
A
#
# COMPACT_ATOMS: atom_id res chain seq x y z
N MET A 1 14.30 -7.86 18.64
CA MET A 1 13.22 -7.12 17.95
C MET A 1 12.56 -8.05 16.92
N ARG A 2 11.49 -8.76 17.27
CA ARG A 2 10.71 -9.56 16.31
C ARG A 2 9.55 -8.71 15.81
N TRP A 3 9.85 -7.70 14.99
CA TRP A 3 8.94 -6.58 14.77
C TRP A 3 7.66 -6.96 14.01
N GLN A 4 7.66 -8.03 13.21
CA GLN A 4 6.45 -8.62 12.62
C GLN A 4 6.73 -10.12 12.40
N VAL A 5 6.01 -11.01 13.06
CA VAL A 5 6.18 -12.46 12.86
C VAL A 5 5.09 -12.95 11.92
N GLY A 6 5.50 -13.37 10.72
CA GLY A 6 4.60 -13.94 9.72
C GLY A 6 3.74 -12.94 8.97
N LEU A 7 3.00 -13.45 7.97
CA LEU A 7 2.14 -12.68 7.07
C LEU A 7 1.07 -11.88 7.82
N SER A 8 0.47 -12.47 8.85
CA SER A 8 -0.55 -11.82 9.69
C SER A 8 0.02 -10.60 10.44
N GLY A 9 1.27 -10.67 10.90
CA GLY A 9 1.97 -9.53 11.49
C GLY A 9 2.00 -8.36 10.53
N VAL A 10 2.56 -8.58 9.33
CA VAL A 10 2.70 -7.57 8.27
C VAL A 10 1.36 -6.97 7.87
N ILE A 11 0.33 -7.80 7.67
CA ILE A 11 -1.03 -7.30 7.34
C ILE A 11 -1.56 -6.45 8.48
N SER A 12 -1.44 -6.89 9.73
CA SER A 12 -1.90 -6.13 10.90
C SER A 12 -1.15 -4.81 11.05
N GLY A 13 0.15 -4.79 10.73
CA GLY A 13 0.97 -3.57 10.73
C GLY A 13 0.54 -2.59 9.64
N LEU A 14 0.31 -3.09 8.43
CA LEU A 14 -0.22 -2.30 7.31
C LEU A 14 -1.60 -1.75 7.64
N GLU A 15 -2.54 -2.55 8.15
CA GLU A 15 -3.88 -2.09 8.51
C GLU A 15 -3.87 -0.97 9.57
N LYS A 16 -2.93 -1.03 10.52
CA LYS A 16 -2.82 -0.01 11.58
C LYS A 16 -2.22 1.30 11.07
N ASN A 17 -1.25 1.23 10.14
CA ASN A 17 -0.42 2.39 9.80
C ASN A 17 -0.52 2.84 8.33
N ALA A 18 -1.25 2.14 7.47
CA ALA A 18 -1.28 2.44 6.04
C ALA A 18 -1.78 3.86 5.74
N PHE A 19 -2.74 4.38 6.49
CA PHE A 19 -3.20 5.75 6.29
C PHE A 19 -2.15 6.80 6.67
N ALA A 20 -1.26 6.49 7.62
CA ALA A 20 -0.11 7.33 7.93
C ALA A 20 0.89 7.40 6.76
N GLY A 21 1.05 6.29 6.02
CA GLY A 21 1.90 6.23 4.82
C GLY A 21 1.45 7.13 3.67
N VAL A 22 0.15 7.48 3.62
CA VAL A 22 -0.42 8.47 2.69
C VAL A 22 -0.70 9.82 3.37
N GLU A 23 0.00 10.08 4.47
CA GLU A 23 -0.02 11.36 5.21
C GLU A 23 -1.43 11.79 5.65
N TYR A 24 -2.28 10.83 6.01
CA TYR A 24 -3.63 11.08 6.51
C TYR A 24 -4.53 11.90 5.55
N SER A 25 -4.20 11.89 4.25
CA SER A 25 -4.95 12.55 3.19
C SER A 25 -5.86 11.56 2.46
N LEU A 26 -7.17 11.82 2.49
CA LEU A 26 -8.15 10.98 1.80
C LEU A 26 -7.93 10.97 0.28
N VAL A 27 -7.60 12.13 -0.30
CA VAL A 27 -7.30 12.25 -1.73
C VAL A 27 -6.11 11.39 -2.11
N ARG A 28 -5.03 11.42 -1.31
CA ARG A 28 -3.86 10.58 -1.53
C ARG A 28 -4.19 9.10 -1.34
N ALA A 29 -4.96 8.75 -0.31
CA ALA A 29 -5.38 7.37 -0.08
C ALA A 29 -6.16 6.81 -1.29
N VAL A 30 -7.17 7.53 -1.76
CA VAL A 30 -7.97 7.13 -2.93
C VAL A 30 -7.10 7.07 -4.19
N GLY A 31 -6.29 8.10 -4.45
CA GLY A 31 -5.38 8.14 -5.60
C GLY A 31 -4.38 6.98 -5.59
N THR A 32 -3.80 6.65 -4.44
CA THR A 32 -2.91 5.49 -4.27
C THR A 32 -3.65 4.19 -4.51
N CYS A 33 -4.85 3.99 -3.97
CA CYS A 33 -5.64 2.78 -4.21
C CYS A 33 -5.99 2.61 -5.71
N LEU A 34 -6.36 3.69 -6.39
CA LEU A 34 -6.65 3.67 -7.82
C LEU A 34 -5.41 3.35 -8.65
N ALA A 35 -4.29 4.00 -8.37
CA ALA A 35 -3.02 3.74 -9.06
C ALA A 35 -2.57 2.28 -8.86
N LEU A 36 -2.66 1.77 -7.63
CA LEU A 36 -2.38 0.36 -7.32
C LEU A 36 -3.31 -0.58 -8.07
N ALA A 37 -4.61 -0.31 -8.12
CA ALA A 37 -5.55 -1.13 -8.85
C ALA A 37 -5.24 -1.15 -10.36
N MET A 38 -5.00 0.03 -10.95
CA MET A 38 -4.72 0.16 -12.38
C MET A 38 -3.41 -0.50 -12.81
N LEU A 39 -2.36 -0.42 -11.98
CA LEU A 39 -1.05 -0.98 -12.32
C LEU A 39 -0.89 -2.44 -11.90
N GLY A 40 -1.50 -2.83 -10.78
CA GLY A 40 -1.27 -4.13 -10.15
C GLY A 40 -2.39 -5.15 -10.30
N VAL A 41 -3.61 -4.74 -10.68
CA VAL A 41 -4.76 -5.66 -10.77
C VAL A 41 -5.39 -5.65 -12.17
N VAL A 42 -5.65 -4.47 -12.73
CA VAL A 42 -6.33 -4.32 -14.03
C VAL A 42 -5.63 -5.04 -15.19
N PRO A 43 -4.29 -5.04 -15.33
CA PRO A 43 -3.65 -5.75 -16.44
C PRO A 43 -3.95 -7.26 -16.43
N PHE A 44 -4.08 -7.84 -15.23
CA PHE A 44 -4.37 -9.26 -15.06
C PHE A 44 -5.85 -9.56 -15.34
N LEU A 45 -6.76 -8.72 -14.84
CA LEU A 45 -8.20 -8.84 -15.15
C LEU A 45 -8.48 -8.61 -16.64
N GLY A 46 -7.83 -7.62 -17.25
CA GLY A 46 -7.92 -7.33 -18.67
C GLY A 46 -7.38 -8.46 -19.54
N ALA A 47 -6.29 -9.11 -19.12
CA ALA A 47 -5.75 -10.28 -19.81
C ALA A 47 -6.71 -11.48 -19.76
N ALA A 48 -7.40 -11.67 -18.63
CA ALA A 48 -8.34 -12.77 -18.44
C ALA A 48 -9.70 -12.54 -19.11
N LEU A 49 -10.24 -11.32 -18.99
CA LEU A 49 -11.66 -11.02 -19.28
C LEU A 49 -11.86 -9.88 -20.29
N GLY A 50 -10.86 -9.03 -20.51
CA GLY A 50 -11.00 -7.79 -21.26
C GLY A 50 -10.85 -7.95 -22.79
N PRO A 51 -11.29 -6.94 -23.56
CA PRO A 51 -10.90 -6.80 -24.95
C PRO A 51 -9.39 -6.52 -25.05
N ALA A 52 -8.75 -6.91 -26.15
CA ALA A 52 -7.29 -6.77 -26.35
C ALA A 52 -6.43 -7.53 -25.31
N ARG A 53 -6.82 -8.76 -24.96
CA ARG A 53 -6.12 -9.64 -24.00
C ARG A 53 -4.61 -9.69 -24.16
N GLY A 54 -4.10 -9.66 -25.40
CA GLY A 54 -2.66 -9.68 -25.68
C GLY A 54 -1.92 -8.47 -25.12
N LEU A 55 -2.48 -7.26 -25.26
CA LEU A 55 -1.88 -6.04 -24.71
C LEU A 55 -1.90 -6.05 -23.19
N TRP A 56 -3.02 -6.47 -22.60
CA TRP A 56 -3.14 -6.61 -21.14
C TRP A 56 -2.20 -7.67 -20.57
N ALA A 57 -2.04 -8.80 -21.25
CA ALA A 57 -1.10 -9.84 -20.87
C ALA A 57 0.35 -9.33 -20.93
N ALA A 58 0.72 -8.59 -21.98
CA ALA A 58 2.03 -7.97 -22.10
C ALA A 58 2.29 -6.97 -20.94
N ALA A 59 1.30 -6.14 -20.59
CA ALA A 59 1.40 -5.23 -19.46
C ALA A 59 1.54 -5.98 -18.11
N GLY A 60 0.76 -7.04 -17.89
CA GLY A 60 0.87 -7.88 -16.70
C GLY A 60 2.22 -8.59 -16.59
N LEU A 61 2.74 -9.12 -17.69
CA LEU A 61 4.08 -9.73 -17.75
C LEU A 61 5.18 -8.69 -17.49
N ALA A 62 5.05 -7.48 -18.04
CA ALA A 62 5.99 -6.40 -17.75
C ALA A 62 6.01 -6.03 -16.27
N ALA A 63 4.83 -5.95 -15.62
CA ALA A 63 4.73 -5.71 -14.18
C ALA A 63 5.42 -6.82 -13.36
N ILE A 64 5.18 -8.09 -13.70
CA ILE A 64 5.89 -9.22 -13.06
C ILE A 64 7.40 -9.12 -13.29
N GLY A 65 7.84 -8.81 -14.51
CA GLY A 65 9.24 -8.68 -14.89
C GLY A 65 9.97 -7.58 -14.11
N ILE A 66 9.34 -6.42 -13.96
CA ILE A 66 9.85 -5.31 -13.15
C ILE A 66 10.02 -5.77 -11.69
N GLN A 67 8.99 -6.39 -11.11
CA GLN A 67 9.06 -6.88 -9.73
C GLN A 67 10.14 -7.96 -9.53
N ALA A 68 10.28 -8.87 -10.48
CA ALA A 68 11.32 -9.90 -10.46
C ALA A 68 12.72 -9.28 -10.58
N ALA A 69 12.90 -8.25 -11.41
CA ALA A 69 14.15 -7.51 -11.52
C ALA A 69 14.51 -6.79 -10.21
N HIS A 70 13.54 -6.12 -9.58
CA HIS A 70 13.73 -5.51 -8.25
C HIS A 70 14.09 -6.55 -7.19
N ALA A 71 13.39 -7.70 -7.15
CA ALA A 71 13.71 -8.77 -6.21
C ALA A 71 15.14 -9.29 -6.40
N ARG A 72 15.57 -9.49 -7.65
CA ARG A 72 16.94 -9.90 -7.97
C ARG A 72 17.98 -8.88 -7.52
N GLN A 73 17.75 -7.59 -7.77
CA GLN A 73 18.63 -6.51 -7.30
C GLN A 73 18.74 -6.50 -5.77
N ALA A 74 17.64 -6.77 -5.09
CA ALA A 74 17.59 -6.88 -3.63
C ALA A 74 18.11 -8.22 -3.09
N ARG A 75 18.60 -9.14 -3.95
CA ARG A 75 19.02 -10.52 -3.60
C ARG A 75 17.92 -11.32 -2.88
N LEU A 76 16.67 -11.07 -3.24
CA LEU A 76 15.48 -11.74 -2.76
C LEU A 76 14.97 -12.76 -3.79
N PRO A 77 14.24 -13.80 -3.36
CA PRO A 77 13.58 -14.71 -4.29
C PRO A 77 12.57 -13.96 -5.17
N ALA A 78 12.56 -14.26 -6.47
CA ALA A 78 11.68 -13.60 -7.45
C ALA A 78 10.29 -14.24 -7.57
N TRP A 79 10.10 -15.48 -7.10
CA TRP A 79 8.82 -16.18 -7.16
C TRP A 79 7.61 -15.42 -6.57
N PRO A 80 7.75 -14.57 -5.52
CA PRO A 80 6.62 -13.79 -5.00
C PRO A 80 6.04 -12.81 -6.03
N ALA A 81 6.78 -12.44 -7.08
CA ALA A 81 6.27 -11.61 -8.16
C ALA A 81 5.07 -12.24 -8.89
N LEU A 82 4.91 -13.56 -8.86
CA LEU A 82 3.73 -14.24 -9.42
C LEU A 82 2.45 -13.93 -8.65
N PHE A 83 2.57 -13.62 -7.36
CA PHE A 83 1.45 -13.26 -6.49
C PHE A 83 1.21 -11.75 -6.46
N HIS A 84 1.81 -11.00 -7.39
CA HIS A 84 1.69 -9.54 -7.46
C HIS A 84 0.24 -9.01 -7.40
N PRO A 85 -0.72 -9.48 -8.23
CA PRO A 85 -2.09 -8.95 -8.17
C PRO A 85 -2.76 -9.20 -6.82
N LEU A 86 -2.49 -10.35 -6.19
CA LEU A 86 -2.99 -10.67 -4.86
C LEU A 86 -2.37 -9.76 -3.79
N ALA A 87 -1.05 -9.57 -3.83
CA ALA A 87 -0.34 -8.71 -2.89
C ALA A 87 -0.82 -7.25 -2.98
N VAL A 88 -1.04 -6.75 -4.19
CA VAL A 88 -1.56 -5.40 -4.43
C VAL A 88 -3.00 -5.27 -3.93
N ALA A 89 -3.86 -6.27 -4.15
CA ALA A 89 -5.23 -6.26 -3.65
C ALA A 89 -5.27 -6.20 -2.11
N VAL A 90 -4.43 -6.98 -1.42
CA VAL A 90 -4.30 -6.94 0.05
C VAL A 90 -3.83 -5.56 0.52
N LEU A 91 -2.87 -4.94 -0.19
CA LEU A 91 -2.40 -3.60 0.15
C LEU A 91 -3.49 -2.53 -0.01
N ILE A 92 -4.27 -2.59 -1.10
CA ILE A 92 -5.43 -1.70 -1.31
C ILE A 92 -6.43 -1.86 -0.17
N TYR A 93 -6.77 -3.10 0.20
CA TYR A 93 -7.65 -3.39 1.32
C TYR A 93 -7.12 -2.79 2.63
N ALA A 94 -5.83 -2.99 2.93
CA ALA A 94 -5.21 -2.45 4.13
C ALA A 94 -5.26 -0.92 4.17
N ILE A 95 -4.95 -0.23 3.07
CA ILE A 95 -5.04 1.24 2.97
C ILE A 95 -6.48 1.70 3.16
N ALA A 96 -7.44 1.09 2.45
CA ALA A 96 -8.85 1.47 2.53
C ALA A 96 -9.40 1.28 3.94
N ARG A 97 -9.12 0.13 4.57
CA ARG A 97 -9.55 -0.19 5.93
C ARG A 97 -8.91 0.71 6.97
N SER A 98 -7.60 0.95 6.87
CA SER A 98 -6.87 1.88 7.74
C SER A 98 -7.46 3.29 7.66
N THR A 99 -7.72 3.77 6.43
CA THR A 99 -8.33 5.07 6.16
C THR A 99 -9.72 5.17 6.79
N PHE A 100 -10.59 4.19 6.52
CA PHE A 100 -11.95 4.16 7.04
C PHE A 100 -12.00 4.15 8.58
N LEU A 101 -11.19 3.29 9.22
CA LEU A 101 -11.14 3.21 10.68
C LEU A 101 -10.62 4.50 11.31
N THR A 102 -9.59 5.12 10.73
CA THR A 102 -9.03 6.38 11.25
C THR A 102 -10.02 7.53 11.12
N LEU A 103 -10.74 7.61 9.99
CA LEU A 103 -11.78 8.63 9.80
C LEU A 103 -12.95 8.43 10.75
N ARG A 104 -13.43 7.18 10.91
CA ARG A 104 -14.52 6.84 11.85
C ARG A 104 -14.17 7.14 13.32
N ARG A 105 -12.91 6.91 13.72
CA ARG A 105 -12.45 7.18 15.09
C ARG A 105 -12.03 8.64 15.32
N GLY A 106 -11.93 9.44 14.25
CA GLY A 106 -11.44 10.82 14.32
C GLY A 106 -9.95 10.94 14.67
N GLY A 107 -9.19 9.85 14.61
CA GLY A 107 -7.81 9.78 15.08
C GLY A 107 -7.25 8.36 15.14
N VAL A 108 -6.01 8.26 15.61
CA VAL A 108 -5.29 6.99 15.77
C VAL A 108 -4.97 6.80 17.25
N GLU A 109 -5.33 5.64 17.80
CA GLU A 109 -4.87 5.24 19.12
C GLU A 109 -3.54 4.50 19.01
N TRP A 110 -2.54 4.99 19.72
CA TRP A 110 -1.22 4.39 19.78
C TRP A 110 -0.75 4.30 21.22
N ARG A 111 -0.45 3.09 21.70
CA ARG A 111 0.03 2.80 23.06
C ARG A 111 -0.81 3.45 24.19
N GLY A 112 -2.13 3.50 24.02
CA GLY A 112 -3.06 4.10 24.99
C GLY A 112 -3.21 5.62 24.90
N THR A 113 -2.49 6.29 23.99
CA THR A 113 -2.68 7.70 23.67
C THR A 113 -3.50 7.86 22.39
N SER A 114 -4.55 8.68 22.42
CA SER A 114 -5.36 9.01 21.25
C SER A 114 -4.80 10.25 20.55
N TYR A 115 -4.44 10.11 19.28
CA TYR A 115 -3.94 11.19 18.44
C TYR A 115 -5.03 11.67 17.49
N PRO A 116 -5.57 12.89 17.67
CA PRO A 116 -6.61 13.43 16.79
C PRO A 116 -6.10 13.58 15.36
N LEU A 117 -6.95 13.27 14.39
CA LEU A 117 -6.63 13.38 12.96
C LEU A 117 -6.20 14.80 12.56
N ALA A 118 -6.79 15.82 13.18
CA ALA A 118 -6.44 17.22 12.93
C ALA A 118 -5.01 17.56 13.36
N ALA A 119 -4.50 16.93 14.43
CA ALA A 119 -3.12 17.07 14.86
C ALA A 119 -2.17 16.32 13.93
N LEU A 120 -2.55 15.10 13.52
CA LEU A 120 -1.76 14.27 12.60
C LEU A 120 -1.58 14.89 11.20
N ARG A 121 -2.58 15.66 10.73
CA ARG A 121 -2.49 16.42 9.47
C ARG A 121 -1.62 17.67 9.56
N ARG A 122 -1.43 18.22 10.76
CA ARG A 122 -0.53 19.36 10.98
C ARG A 122 0.89 18.83 11.10
N ARG A 123 1.55 18.62 9.97
CA ARG A 123 3.00 18.42 9.94
C ARG A 123 3.65 19.63 10.60
N PRO A 124 4.46 19.47 11.67
CA PRO A 124 5.31 20.57 12.12
C PRO A 124 6.19 20.95 10.94
N ARG A 125 6.11 22.19 10.47
CA ARG A 125 7.17 22.72 9.60
C ARG A 125 8.42 22.63 10.47
N SER A 126 9.42 21.85 10.06
CA SER A 126 10.72 21.87 10.72
C SER A 126 11.24 23.30 10.61
N SER A 127 11.04 24.10 11.65
CA SER A 127 11.79 25.33 11.85
C SER A 127 13.22 24.87 12.15
N GLY A 128 14.02 24.81 11.09
CA GLY A 128 15.46 24.67 11.23
C GLY A 128 15.98 25.90 11.95
N THR A 129 16.30 25.72 13.22
CA THR A 129 17.21 26.60 13.93
C THR A 129 18.06 25.71 14.82
N SER A 130 19.17 25.22 14.26
CA SER A 130 20.28 24.73 15.08
C SER A 130 21.04 25.96 15.60
N PRO A 131 21.41 26.01 16.89
CA PRO A 131 22.35 26.99 17.41
C PRO A 131 23.78 26.77 16.89
#